data_AF-A0A327N6F8-F1
#
_entry.id   AF-A0A327N6F8-F1
#
_cell.length_a   1.000
_cell.length_b   1.000
_cell.length_c   1.000
_cell.angle_alpha   90.00
_cell.angle_beta   90.00
_cell.angle_gamma   90.00
#
_symmetry.space_group_name_H-M   'P 1'
#
loop_
_entity.id
_entity.type
_entity.pdbx_description
1 polymer ?
#
loop_
_entity_poly.entity_id
_entity_poly.type
_entity_poly.pdbx_seq_one_letter_code
_entity_poly.pdbx_strand_id
1 'polypeptide(L)'
;MSDLKISFNVTQTPEGYNLNSFHSIKKQDSIDHSAFQYIGLLYHGIDAANEYDSRFTPAVVESFSASILNLGFPECTPMHMLSTSNWKERMYIVWGFISEKSQKNARALDYEEFHNYWPSLEFCEPGWDNEVKKWFSSQPCCTHLCE
;
A
#
# COMPACT_ATOMS: atom_id res chain seq x y z
N MET A 1 9.70 14.81 -11.29
CA MET A 1 8.43 14.34 -11.88
C MET A 1 8.27 12.90 -11.46
N SER A 2 7.15 12.53 -10.85
CA SER A 2 6.88 11.12 -10.52
C SER A 2 6.90 10.30 -11.82
N ASP A 3 7.66 9.21 -11.85
CA ASP A 3 7.72 8.27 -12.97
C ASP A 3 6.54 7.27 -12.97
N LEU A 4 5.68 7.35 -11.94
CA LEU A 4 4.46 6.58 -11.82
C LEU A 4 3.28 7.37 -12.38
N LYS A 5 2.51 6.75 -13.27
CA LYS A 5 1.19 7.23 -13.67
C LYS A 5 0.15 6.18 -13.31
N ILE A 6 -0.90 6.59 -12.61
CA ILE A 6 -2.09 5.78 -12.37
C ILE A 6 -3.18 6.26 -13.34
N SER A 7 -3.85 5.33 -13.99
CA SER A 7 -4.96 5.58 -14.90
C SER A 7 -6.12 4.67 -14.53
N PHE A 8 -7.34 5.13 -14.80
CA PHE A 8 -8.55 4.39 -14.48
C PHE A 8 -9.44 4.28 -15.71
N ASN A 9 -9.95 3.08 -15.95
CA ASN A 9 -11.09 2.88 -16.82
C ASN A 9 -12.33 2.69 -15.95
N VAL A 10 -13.26 3.63 -16.05
CA VAL A 10 -14.52 3.60 -15.33
C VAL A 10 -15.60 3.02 -16.23
N THR A 11 -16.26 1.97 -15.78
CA THR A 11 -17.42 1.39 -16.45
C THR A 11 -18.63 1.48 -15.53
N GLN A 12 -19.68 2.17 -15.96
CA GLN A 12 -20.94 2.19 -15.22
C GLN A 12 -21.67 0.85 -15.39
N THR A 13 -22.17 0.30 -14.30
CA THR A 13 -22.95 -0.94 -14.23
C THR A 13 -24.26 -0.69 -13.49
N PRO A 14 -25.25 -1.61 -13.57
CA PRO A 14 -26.46 -1.52 -12.75
C PRO A 14 -26.20 -1.52 -11.25
N GLU A 15 -25.08 -2.12 -10.79
CA GLU A 15 -24.68 -2.21 -9.38
C GLU A 15 -23.81 -1.03 -8.91
N GLY A 16 -23.34 -0.15 -9.82
CA GLY A 16 -22.48 0.98 -9.49
C GLY A 16 -21.41 1.26 -10.55
N TYR A 17 -20.17 1.51 -10.12
CA TYR A 17 -19.04 1.73 -11.02
C TYR A 17 -18.02 0.61 -10.86
N ASN A 18 -17.62 0.00 -11.97
CA ASN A 18 -16.43 -0.82 -12.04
C ASN A 18 -15.24 0.06 -12.39
N LEU A 19 -14.20 0.02 -11.56
CA LEU A 19 -12.97 0.77 -11.78
C LEU A 19 -11.82 -0.21 -12.07
N ASN A 20 -11.30 -0.19 -13.30
CA ASN A 20 -10.08 -0.90 -13.63
C ASN A 20 -8.92 0.08 -13.56
N SER A 21 -8.00 -0.13 -12.62
CA SER A 21 -6.78 0.66 -12.52
C SER A 21 -5.66 0.07 -13.39
N PHE A 22 -4.87 0.96 -13.96
CA PHE A 22 -3.66 0.64 -14.72
C PHE A 22 -2.56 1.56 -14.22
N HIS A 23 -1.33 1.04 -14.13
CA HIS A 23 -0.17 1.87 -13.86
C HIS A 23 0.86 1.74 -14.97
N SER A 24 1.62 2.81 -15.17
CA SER A 24 2.80 2.80 -16.03
C SER A 24 3.99 3.34 -15.27
N ILE A 25 5.13 2.67 -15.42
CA ILE A 25 6.41 2.98 -14.79
C ILE A 25 7.51 2.92 -15.85
N LYS A 26 8.66 3.55 -15.56
CA LYS A 26 9.85 3.48 -16.42
C LYS A 26 10.81 2.35 -16.05
N LYS A 27 10.79 1.95 -14.78
CA LYS A 27 11.63 0.90 -14.18
C LYS A 27 10.94 -0.46 -14.28
N GLN A 28 11.64 -1.52 -13.87
CA GLN A 28 11.01 -2.83 -13.70
C GLN A 28 9.97 -2.78 -12.58
N ASP A 29 8.92 -3.57 -12.71
CA ASP A 29 7.86 -3.61 -11.72
C ASP A 29 8.30 -4.43 -10.49
N SER A 30 8.20 -3.83 -9.31
CA SER A 30 8.59 -4.48 -8.05
C SER A 30 7.44 -5.21 -7.37
N ILE A 31 6.19 -5.03 -7.84
CA ILE A 31 5.01 -5.58 -7.17
C ILE A 31 5.01 -7.11 -7.16
N ASP A 32 5.54 -7.75 -8.21
CA ASP A 32 5.62 -9.22 -8.32
C ASP A 32 6.69 -9.83 -7.41
N HIS A 33 7.60 -8.99 -6.89
CA HIS A 33 8.71 -9.42 -6.04
C HIS A 33 8.52 -9.05 -4.56
N SER A 34 7.56 -8.18 -4.26
CA SER A 34 7.36 -7.68 -2.90
C SER A 34 5.91 -7.27 -2.64
N ALA A 35 5.25 -7.99 -1.74
CA ALA A 35 3.93 -7.61 -1.23
C ALA A 35 3.93 -6.19 -0.63
N PHE A 36 5.05 -5.76 -0.04
CA PHE A 36 5.20 -4.39 0.46
C PHE A 36 5.10 -3.36 -0.68
N GLN A 37 5.73 -3.62 -1.82
CA GLN A 37 5.65 -2.73 -2.99
C GLN A 37 4.27 -2.77 -3.63
N TYR A 38 3.66 -3.96 -3.73
CA TYR A 38 2.29 -4.10 -4.21
C TYR A 38 1.29 -3.28 -3.37
N ILE A 39 1.40 -3.31 -2.04
CA ILE A 39 0.52 -2.50 -1.17
C ILE A 39 0.77 -0.99 -1.37
N GLY A 40 2.02 -0.57 -1.61
CA GLY A 40 2.33 0.82 -1.98
C GLY A 40 1.59 1.27 -3.25
N LEU A 41 1.55 0.41 -4.28
CA LEU A 41 0.76 0.66 -5.49
C LEU A 41 -0.74 0.79 -5.18
N LEU A 42 -1.29 -0.05 -4.31
CA LEU A 42 -2.70 0.03 -3.95
C LEU A 42 -3.07 1.38 -3.29
N TYR A 43 -2.19 1.93 -2.44
CA TYR A 43 -2.39 3.27 -1.89
C TYR A 43 -2.35 4.37 -2.95
N HIS A 44 -1.46 4.26 -3.95
CA HIS A 44 -1.48 5.18 -5.09
C HIS A 44 -2.81 5.12 -5.84
N GLY A 45 -3.43 3.94 -5.94
CA GLY A 45 -4.79 3.80 -6.49
C GLY A 45 -5.83 4.59 -5.70
N ILE A 46 -5.81 4.53 -4.37
CA ILE A 46 -6.73 5.27 -3.50
C ILE A 46 -6.54 6.77 -3.67
N ASP A 47 -5.29 7.23 -3.57
CA ASP A 47 -4.98 8.66 -3.65
C ASP A 47 -5.36 9.22 -5.03
N ALA A 48 -5.04 8.50 -6.12
CA ALA A 48 -5.38 8.92 -7.48
C ALA A 48 -6.89 8.90 -7.76
N ALA A 49 -7.66 7.96 -7.18
CA ALA A 49 -9.12 7.98 -7.29
C ALA A 49 -9.72 9.17 -6.55
N ASN A 50 -9.20 9.47 -5.35
CA ASN A 50 -9.64 10.62 -4.57
C ASN A 50 -9.29 11.95 -5.25
N GLU A 51 -8.13 12.04 -5.91
CA GLU A 51 -7.71 13.20 -6.70
C GLU A 51 -8.52 13.37 -8.00
N TYR A 52 -8.88 12.27 -8.66
CA TYR A 52 -9.67 12.30 -9.89
C TYR A 52 -11.14 12.65 -9.61
N ASP A 53 -11.81 11.85 -8.79
CA ASP A 53 -13.19 12.06 -8.34
C ASP A 53 -13.51 11.11 -7.17
N SER A 54 -13.76 11.68 -6.00
CA SER A 54 -13.97 10.92 -4.75
C SER A 54 -15.18 9.98 -4.76
N ARG A 55 -16.09 10.11 -5.75
CA ARG A 55 -17.18 9.14 -5.96
C ARG A 55 -16.68 7.74 -6.31
N PHE A 56 -15.44 7.61 -6.82
CA PHE A 56 -14.83 6.32 -7.13
C PHE A 56 -14.04 5.72 -5.96
N THR A 57 -13.74 6.51 -4.92
CA THR A 57 -12.98 6.05 -3.74
C THR A 57 -13.58 4.79 -3.09
N PRO A 58 -14.91 4.65 -2.90
CA PRO A 58 -15.47 3.43 -2.32
C PRO A 58 -15.12 2.16 -3.09
N ALA A 59 -15.19 2.18 -4.43
CA ALA A 59 -14.84 1.03 -5.27
C ALA A 59 -13.35 0.68 -5.18
N VAL A 60 -12.47 1.67 -5.08
CA VAL A 60 -11.02 1.43 -4.90
C VAL A 60 -10.70 0.93 -3.51
N VAL A 61 -11.38 1.42 -2.48
CA VAL A 61 -11.24 0.94 -1.10
C VAL A 61 -11.70 -0.52 -0.98
N GLU A 62 -12.77 -0.90 -1.67
CA GLU A 62 -13.22 -2.29 -1.75
C GLU A 62 -12.17 -3.17 -2.45
N SER A 63 -11.66 -2.74 -3.59
CA SER A 63 -10.59 -3.45 -4.32
C SER A 63 -9.29 -3.56 -3.52
N PHE A 64 -8.90 -2.49 -2.80
CA PHE A 64 -7.79 -2.49 -1.86
C PHE A 64 -8.01 -3.56 -0.80
N SER A 65 -9.18 -3.54 -0.14
CA SER A 65 -9.49 -4.47 0.94
C SER A 65 -9.46 -5.92 0.47
N ALA A 66 -10.09 -6.22 -0.68
CA ALA A 66 -10.05 -7.55 -1.28
C ALA A 66 -8.61 -7.99 -1.61
N SER A 67 -7.77 -7.08 -2.10
CA SER A 67 -6.36 -7.38 -2.41
C SER A 67 -5.56 -7.71 -1.14
N ILE A 68 -5.76 -6.98 -0.04
CA ILE A 68 -5.14 -7.28 1.26
C ILE A 68 -5.59 -8.64 1.80
N LEU A 69 -6.87 -8.98 1.71
CA LEU A 69 -7.35 -10.30 2.14
C LEU A 69 -6.78 -11.43 1.28
N ASN A 70 -6.66 -11.22 -0.03
CA ASN A 70 -6.06 -12.19 -0.96
C ASN A 70 -4.55 -12.41 -0.72
N LEU A 71 -3.86 -11.43 -0.13
CA LEU A 71 -2.47 -11.60 0.34
C LEU A 71 -2.39 -12.43 1.63
N GLY A 72 -3.52 -12.82 2.22
CA GLY A 72 -3.61 -13.66 3.42
C GLY A 72 -3.57 -12.89 4.74
N PHE A 73 -3.79 -11.57 4.72
CA PHE A 73 -3.90 -10.79 5.95
C PHE A 73 -5.27 -11.00 6.65
N PRO A 74 -5.33 -10.85 7.99
CA PRO A 74 -6.58 -10.89 8.75
C PRO A 74 -7.63 -9.87 8.28
N GLU A 75 -8.92 -10.18 8.54
CA GLU A 75 -10.06 -9.34 8.11
C GLU A 75 -10.03 -7.89 8.64
N CYS A 76 -9.42 -7.66 9.80
CA CYS A 76 -9.27 -6.32 10.38
C CYS A 76 -8.11 -5.51 9.78
N THR A 77 -7.15 -6.14 9.09
CA THR A 77 -5.95 -5.48 8.57
C THR A 77 -6.25 -4.37 7.54
N PRO A 78 -7.16 -4.54 6.56
CA PRO A 78 -7.52 -3.47 5.64
C PRO A 78 -7.97 -2.19 6.35
N MET A 79 -8.77 -2.32 7.41
CA MET A 79 -9.26 -1.18 8.19
C MET A 79 -8.09 -0.41 8.84
N HIS A 80 -7.12 -1.12 9.40
CA HIS A 80 -5.92 -0.49 9.97
C HIS A 80 -5.07 0.20 8.91
N MET A 81 -4.86 -0.44 7.76
CA MET A 81 -4.13 0.13 6.63
C MET A 81 -4.80 1.41 6.10
N LEU A 82 -6.14 1.45 6.07
CA LEU A 82 -6.91 2.61 5.60
C LEU A 82 -7.10 3.71 6.67
N SER A 83 -6.59 3.51 7.89
CA SER A 83 -6.83 4.43 9.02
C SER A 83 -6.10 5.78 8.92
N THR A 84 -5.14 5.89 7.99
CA THR A 84 -4.32 7.10 7.83
C THR A 84 -4.10 7.45 6.36
N SER A 85 -4.06 8.76 6.09
CA SER A 85 -3.65 9.32 4.80
C SER A 85 -2.17 9.70 4.77
N ASN A 86 -1.46 9.64 5.90
CA ASN A 86 -0.04 9.97 5.96
C ASN A 86 0.81 8.83 5.40
N TRP A 87 1.59 9.09 4.36
CA TRP A 87 2.40 8.06 3.70
C TRP A 87 3.46 7.41 4.60
N LYS A 88 4.05 8.14 5.54
CA LYS A 88 5.02 7.58 6.48
C LYS A 88 4.34 6.63 7.47
N GLU A 89 3.16 7.00 7.97
CA GLU A 89 2.36 6.13 8.82
C GLU A 89 1.84 4.90 8.06
N ARG A 90 1.37 5.06 6.81
CA ARG A 90 1.03 3.93 5.93
C ARG A 90 2.20 2.97 5.80
N MET A 91 3.41 3.50 5.59
CA MET A 91 4.63 2.70 5.48
C MET A 91 4.94 1.94 6.78
N TYR A 92 4.80 2.59 7.94
CA TYR A 92 4.95 1.92 9.24
C TYR A 92 3.92 0.82 9.45
N ILE A 93 2.64 1.11 9.20
CA ILE A 93 1.53 0.16 9.39
C ILE A 93 1.79 -1.09 8.56
N VAL A 94 2.02 -0.92 7.25
CA VAL A 94 2.26 -2.05 6.36
C VAL A 94 3.53 -2.78 6.76
N TRP A 95 4.61 -2.08 7.10
CA TRP A 95 5.85 -2.70 7.55
C TRP A 95 5.66 -3.58 8.80
N GLY A 96 4.85 -3.11 9.76
CA GLY A 96 4.53 -3.86 10.97
C GLY A 96 3.63 -5.08 10.74
N PHE A 97 2.74 -5.04 9.74
CA PHE A 97 1.86 -6.15 9.42
C PHE A 97 2.50 -7.24 8.55
N ILE A 98 3.45 -6.88 7.68
CA ILE A 98 4.08 -7.87 6.79
C ILE A 98 5.08 -8.75 7.55
N SER A 99 5.26 -9.99 7.09
CA SER A 99 6.23 -10.91 7.68
C SER A 99 7.69 -10.42 7.55
N GLU A 100 8.58 -10.85 8.45
CA GLU A 100 10.01 -10.57 8.34
C GLU A 100 10.61 -11.04 6.99
N LYS A 101 10.07 -12.12 6.41
CA LYS A 101 10.48 -12.59 5.08
C LYS A 101 10.10 -11.56 4.01
N SER A 102 8.88 -11.03 4.06
CA SER A 102 8.42 -9.98 3.15
C SER A 102 9.24 -8.70 3.32
N GLN A 103 9.58 -8.32 4.55
CA GLN A 103 10.48 -7.18 4.84
C GLN A 103 11.86 -7.38 4.21
N LYS A 104 12.45 -8.58 4.36
CA LYS A 104 13.75 -8.92 3.73
C LYS A 104 13.67 -8.88 2.22
N ASN A 105 12.61 -9.43 1.62
CA ASN A 105 12.40 -9.38 0.18
C ASN A 105 12.32 -7.94 -0.32
N ALA A 106 11.57 -7.07 0.38
CA ALA A 106 11.48 -5.66 0.02
C ALA A 106 12.84 -4.94 0.07
N ARG A 107 13.69 -5.24 1.07
CA ARG A 107 15.04 -4.65 1.17
C ARG A 107 16.04 -5.21 0.15
N ALA A 108 15.82 -6.42 -0.33
CA ALA A 108 16.73 -7.08 -1.26
C ALA A 108 16.57 -6.60 -2.72
N LEU A 109 15.54 -5.81 -3.02
CA LEU A 109 15.32 -5.24 -4.34
C LEU A 109 16.34 -4.13 -4.63
N ASP A 110 16.87 -4.14 -5.85
CA ASP A 110 17.66 -3.02 -6.37
C ASP A 110 16.73 -1.94 -6.91
N TYR A 111 16.53 -0.87 -6.13
CA TYR A 111 15.65 0.23 -6.51
C TYR A 111 16.24 1.18 -7.57
N GLU A 112 17.47 0.95 -8.03
CA GLU A 112 17.95 1.57 -9.28
C GLU A 112 17.28 0.90 -10.49
N GLU A 113 17.04 -0.40 -10.44
CA GLU A 113 16.39 -1.17 -11.52
C GLU A 113 14.87 -1.30 -11.35
N PHE A 114 14.41 -1.48 -10.11
CA PHE A 114 13.01 -1.69 -9.75
C PHE A 114 12.34 -0.41 -9.28
N HIS A 115 11.06 -0.24 -9.60
CA HIS A 115 10.29 0.92 -9.14
C HIS A 115 10.00 0.84 -7.63
N ASN A 116 10.13 1.96 -6.92
CA ASN A 116 9.69 2.08 -5.54
C ASN A 116 8.31 2.77 -5.49
N TYR A 117 7.32 2.09 -4.93
CA TYR A 117 5.95 2.58 -4.76
C TYR A 117 5.73 3.29 -3.41
N TRP A 118 6.80 3.54 -2.67
CA TRP A 118 6.80 4.32 -1.43
C TRP A 118 7.44 5.69 -1.66
N PRO A 119 7.10 6.72 -0.86
CA PRO A 119 7.64 8.07 -1.04
C PRO A 119 9.15 8.15 -0.82
N SER A 120 9.74 7.18 -0.13
CA SER A 120 11.17 7.14 0.20
C SER A 120 11.67 5.70 0.34
N LEU A 121 13.00 5.55 0.46
CA LEU A 121 13.68 4.29 0.77
C LEU A 121 14.06 4.18 2.26
N GLU A 122 13.43 4.96 3.14
CA GLU A 122 13.73 4.92 4.58
C GLU A 122 13.60 3.50 5.18
N PHE A 123 12.75 2.65 4.60
CA PHE A 123 12.60 1.26 5.01
C PHE A 123 13.85 0.39 4.78
N CYS A 124 14.80 0.84 3.94
CA CYS A 124 16.10 0.21 3.73
C CYS A 124 17.16 0.68 4.75
N GLU A 125 16.92 1.77 5.47
CA GLU A 125 17.91 2.37 6.35
C GLU A 125 18.09 1.58 7.66
N PRO A 126 19.31 1.58 8.23
CA PRO A 126 19.55 1.01 9.55
C PRO A 126 18.67 1.69 10.61
N GLY A 127 17.99 0.89 11.42
CA GLY A 127 17.16 1.39 12.52
C GLY A 127 15.67 1.58 12.20
N TRP A 128 15.27 1.46 10.93
CA TRP A 128 13.86 1.51 10.52
C TRP A 128 12.96 0.57 11.34
N ASP A 129 13.39 -0.67 11.56
CA ASP A 129 12.61 -1.65 12.33
C ASP A 129 12.38 -1.20 13.78
N ASN A 130 13.37 -0.53 14.38
CA ASN A 130 13.25 0.00 15.74
C ASN A 130 12.33 1.24 15.76
N GLU A 131 12.36 2.06 14.72
CA GLU A 131 11.47 3.21 14.54
C GLU A 131 10.02 2.75 14.43
N VAL A 132 9.74 1.77 13.58
CA VAL A 132 8.40 1.17 13.42
C VAL A 132 7.90 0.58 14.74
N LYS A 133 8.74 -0.22 15.43
CA LYS A 133 8.37 -0.81 16.74
C LYS A 133 8.02 0.26 17.77
N LYS A 134 8.83 1.32 17.88
CA LYS A 134 8.56 2.44 18.78
C LYS A 134 7.26 3.16 18.44
N TRP A 135 7.01 3.38 17.15
CA TRP A 135 5.78 4.02 16.68
C TRP A 135 4.54 3.19 17.05
N PHE A 136 4.56 1.87 16.84
CA PHE A 136 3.47 0.98 17.26
C PHE A 136 3.25 1.01 18.76
N SER A 137 4.31 0.93 19.57
CA SER A 137 4.21 1.04 21.03
C SER A 137 3.65 2.37 21.53
N SER A 138 3.72 3.43 20.72
CA SER A 138 3.13 4.74 21.04
C SER A 138 1.68 4.91 20.58
N GLN A 139 1.14 3.97 19.79
CA GLN A 139 -0.25 4.06 19.33
C GLN A 139 -1.23 3.66 20.44
N PRO A 140 -2.43 4.27 20.50
CA PRO A 140 -3.49 3.83 21.40
C PRO A 140 -3.86 2.35 21.16
N CYS A 141 -4.22 1.63 22.23
CA CYS A 141 -4.44 0.17 22.27
C CYS A 141 -5.37 -0.42 21.19
N CYS A 142 -6.18 0.38 20.50
CA CYS A 142 -7.10 -0.11 19.46
C CYS A 142 -6.41 -0.51 18.14
N THR A 143 -5.10 -0.30 17.99
CA THR A 143 -4.35 -0.62 16.75
C THR A 143 -3.71 -2.02 16.75
N HIS A 144 -3.85 -2.78 17.84
CA HIS A 144 -3.09 -4.02 18.08
C HIS A 144 -3.92 -5.31 17.98
N LEU A 145 -5.24 -5.21 17.73
CA LEU A 145 -6.16 -6.34 17.80
C LEU A 145 -6.50 -6.88 16.40
N CYS A 146 -5.51 -7.54 15.81
CA CYS A 146 -5.74 -8.54 14.79
C CYS A 146 -5.11 -9.85 15.31
N GLU A 147 -5.72 -10.43 16.35
CA GLU A 147 -5.41 -11.79 16.83
C GLU A 147 -6.24 -12.82 16.06
#